data_AF-A0A7C5D8D3-F1
#
_entry.id   AF-A0A7C5D8D3-F1
#
_cell.length_a   1.000
_cell.length_b   1.000
_cell.length_c   1.000
_cell.angle_alpha   90.00
_cell.angle_beta   90.00
_cell.angle_gamma   90.00
#
_symmetry.space_group_name_H-M   'P 1'
#
loop_
_entity.id
_entity.type
_entity.pdbx_description
1 polymer ?
#
loop_
_entity_poly.entity_id
_entity_poly.type
_entity_poly.pdbx_seq_one_letter_code
_entity_poly.pdbx_strand_id
1 'polypeptide(L)'
;MQTLKTNKYLTIGYLLILGIVLGASIYAGAVVAPVTFHSEQWLGSEMLSRFQEGLIMTENFVRLGYFIIAGTLAIILYEGYQYKRFNRDMTKTLSSLGAIMSGMLFKYFYMSSILEMQAQGEKVLQSKVFENMHKGSEIALTLFMIFVIILFVRTLQKELK
;
A
#
# COMPACT_ATOMS: atom_id res chain seq x y z
N MET A 1 24.45 22.16 -15.66
CA MET A 1 23.32 22.47 -14.76
C MET A 1 23.64 21.82 -13.41
N GLN A 2 23.99 22.62 -12.39
CA GLN A 2 24.39 22.10 -11.08
C GLN A 2 23.18 21.46 -10.39
N THR A 3 23.27 20.17 -10.09
CA THR A 3 22.31 19.49 -9.21
C THR A 3 22.47 20.07 -7.80
N LEU A 4 21.45 20.75 -7.31
CA LEU A 4 21.43 21.24 -5.92
C LEU A 4 21.52 20.02 -4.99
N LYS A 5 22.56 19.98 -4.15
CA LYS A 5 22.80 18.86 -3.23
C LYS A 5 21.62 18.72 -2.27
N THR A 6 20.90 17.60 -2.35
CA THR A 6 19.80 17.27 -1.43
C THR A 6 20.36 17.01 -0.03
N ASN A 7 19.62 17.39 1.01
CA ASN A 7 20.04 17.10 2.38
C ASN A 7 19.99 15.59 2.64
N LYS A 8 21.16 14.97 2.87
CA LYS A 8 21.29 13.52 3.07
C LYS A 8 20.39 12.97 4.17
N TYR A 9 20.24 13.70 5.28
CA TYR A 9 19.39 13.26 6.39
C TYR A 9 17.90 13.23 6.00
N LEU A 10 17.45 14.20 5.19
CA LEU A 10 16.09 14.22 4.66
C LEU A 10 15.85 13.04 3.73
N THR A 11 16.81 12.72 2.85
CA THR A 11 16.75 11.57 1.95
C THR A 11 16.66 10.25 2.73
N ILE A 12 17.48 10.09 3.79
CA ILE A 12 17.45 8.89 4.63
C ILE A 12 16.11 8.77 5.34
N GLY A 13 15.59 9.85 5.91
CA GLY A 13 14.27 9.86 6.54
C GLY A 13 13.15 9.47 5.57
N TYR A 14 13.19 9.99 4.34
CA TYR A 14 12.25 9.61 3.29
C TYR A 14 12.34 8.12 2.92
N LEU A 15 13.54 7.58 2.74
CA LEU A 15 13.73 6.16 2.46
C LEU A 15 13.23 5.27 3.61
N LEU A 16 13.44 5.67 4.86
CA LEU A 16 12.89 4.95 6.01
C LEU A 16 11.36 4.88 5.95
N ILE A 17 10.69 5.99 5.62
CA ILE A 17 9.22 6.01 5.46
C ILE A 17 8.78 5.05 4.35
N LEU A 18 9.44 5.09 3.18
CA LEU A 18 9.14 4.16 2.09
C LEU A 18 9.33 2.70 2.51
N GLY A 19 10.41 2.41 3.22
CA GLY A 19 10.72 1.07 3.75
C GLY A 19 9.68 0.57 4.77
N ILE A 20 9.26 1.43 5.70
CA ILE A 20 8.23 1.11 6.69
C ILE A 20 6.90 0.77 6.00
N VAL A 21 6.46 1.61 5.07
CA VAL A 21 5.17 1.42 4.37
C VAL A 21 5.21 0.17 3.49
N LEU A 22 6.32 -0.08 2.81
CA LEU A 22 6.53 -1.31 2.05
C LEU A 22 6.51 -2.55 2.96
N GLY A 23 7.26 -2.53 4.06
CA GLY A 23 7.34 -3.63 5.02
C GLY A 23 5.98 -3.95 5.65
N ALA A 24 5.23 -2.92 6.05
CA ALA A 24 3.87 -3.08 6.58
C ALA A 24 2.93 -3.70 5.54
N SER A 25 3.07 -3.32 4.26
CA SER A 25 2.24 -3.85 3.16
C SER A 25 2.53 -5.33 2.90
N ILE A 26 3.81 -5.71 2.88
CA ILE A 26 4.25 -7.11 2.72
C ILE A 26 3.80 -7.94 3.92
N TYR A 27 3.98 -7.43 5.15
CA TYR A 27 3.57 -8.14 6.36
C TYR A 27 2.05 -8.40 6.38
N ALA A 28 1.25 -7.40 6.02
CA ALA A 28 -0.20 -7.55 5.95
C ALA A 28 -0.61 -8.65 4.94
N GLY A 29 -0.03 -8.66 3.75
CA GLY A 29 -0.37 -9.65 2.72
C GLY A 29 0.20 -11.04 2.98
N ALA A 30 1.48 -11.14 3.33
CA ALA A 30 2.19 -12.42 3.42
C ALA A 30 2.06 -13.11 4.78
N VAL A 31 1.78 -12.36 5.85
CA VAL A 31 1.73 -12.90 7.22
C VAL A 31 0.33 -12.77 7.81
N VAL A 32 -0.24 -11.56 7.82
CA VAL A 32 -1.55 -11.34 8.48
C VAL A 32 -2.67 -12.07 7.74
N ALA A 33 -2.68 -12.05 6.41
CA ALA A 33 -3.72 -12.71 5.62
C ALA A 33 -3.83 -14.23 5.88
N PRO A 34 -2.77 -15.05 5.74
CA PRO A 34 -2.88 -16.49 5.98
C PRO A 34 -3.19 -16.81 7.44
N VAL A 35 -2.68 -16.03 8.40
CA VAL A 35 -3.00 -16.23 9.83
C VAL A 35 -4.47 -15.95 10.13
N THR A 36 -5.05 -14.94 9.47
CA THR A 36 -6.46 -14.55 9.66
C THR A 36 -7.41 -15.54 8.98
N PHE A 37 -7.10 -15.98 7.75
CA PHE A 37 -7.91 -16.93 6.99
C PHE A 37 -7.58 -18.40 7.30
N HIS A 38 -6.77 -18.71 8.31
CA HIS A 38 -6.61 -20.10 8.77
C HIS A 38 -6.71 -20.12 10.30
N SER A 39 -7.71 -19.38 10.81
CA SER A 39 -7.89 -19.20 12.25
C SER A 39 -8.12 -20.54 12.97
N GLU A 40 -8.67 -21.54 12.28
CA GLU A 40 -8.91 -22.89 12.77
C GLU A 40 -7.62 -23.62 13.20
N GLN A 41 -6.50 -23.33 12.54
CA GLN A 41 -5.19 -23.93 12.87
C GLN A 41 -4.68 -23.45 14.23
N TRP A 42 -5.09 -22.26 14.65
CA TRP A 42 -4.62 -21.60 15.87
C TRP A 42 -5.61 -21.71 17.03
N LEU A 43 -6.91 -21.72 16.72
CA LEU A 43 -8.00 -21.79 17.69
C LEU A 43 -8.45 -23.23 18.00
N GLY A 44 -7.95 -24.22 17.24
CA GLY A 44 -8.22 -25.64 17.46
C GLY A 44 -9.65 -26.08 17.11
N SER A 45 -10.45 -25.19 16.50
CA SER A 45 -11.79 -25.47 15.98
C SER A 45 -12.21 -24.37 14.98
N GLU A 46 -13.17 -24.68 14.11
CA GLU A 46 -13.79 -23.71 13.19
C GLU A 46 -14.74 -22.77 13.97
N MET A 47 -14.17 -21.85 14.77
CA MET A 47 -14.95 -20.87 15.53
C MET A 47 -15.46 -19.70 14.67
N LEU A 48 -14.72 -19.34 13.62
CA LEU A 48 -15.03 -18.21 12.75
C LEU A 48 -15.45 -18.71 11.38
N SER A 49 -16.53 -18.15 10.84
CA SER A 49 -16.88 -18.35 9.43
C SER A 49 -15.91 -17.57 8.53
N ARG A 50 -15.77 -17.99 7.27
CA ARG A 50 -14.95 -17.28 6.26
C ARG A 50 -15.32 -15.81 6.12
N PHE A 51 -16.59 -15.47 6.29
CA PHE A 51 -17.04 -14.09 6.30
C PHE A 51 -16.51 -13.32 7.51
N GLN A 52 -16.55 -13.92 8.71
CA GLN A 52 -16.02 -13.30 9.94
C GLN A 52 -14.50 -13.10 9.87
N GLU A 53 -13.76 -14.07 9.34
CA GLU A 53 -12.32 -13.91 9.05
C GLU A 53 -12.09 -12.74 8.07
N GLY A 54 -12.91 -12.65 7.03
CA GLY A 54 -12.87 -11.56 6.06
C GLY A 54 -13.12 -10.17 6.67
N LEU A 55 -14.01 -10.06 7.67
CA LEU A 55 -14.24 -8.80 8.40
C LEU A 55 -12.98 -8.38 9.18
N ILE A 56 -12.34 -9.33 9.87
CA ILE A 56 -11.07 -9.09 10.60
C ILE A 56 -9.97 -8.66 9.63
N MET A 57 -9.89 -9.32 8.46
CA MET A 57 -8.88 -8.98 7.45
C MET A 57 -9.10 -7.58 6.86
N THR A 58 -10.34 -7.23 6.51
CA THR A 58 -10.66 -5.90 6.02
C THR A 58 -10.26 -4.83 7.03
N GLU A 59 -10.54 -5.04 8.32
CA GLU A 59 -10.16 -4.11 9.38
C GLU A 59 -8.64 -3.92 9.49
N ASN A 60 -7.83 -4.97 9.33
CA ASN A 60 -6.37 -4.84 9.22
C ASN A 60 -5.97 -3.97 8.03
N PHE A 61 -6.60 -4.18 6.87
CA PHE A 61 -6.31 -3.40 5.67
C PHE A 61 -6.82 -1.95 5.73
N VAL A 62 -7.90 -1.67 6.46
CA VAL A 62 -8.36 -0.30 6.72
C VAL A 62 -7.28 0.48 7.46
N ARG A 63 -6.67 -0.14 8.49
CA ARG A 63 -5.56 0.42 9.29
C ARG A 63 -4.29 0.55 8.45
N LEU A 64 -3.91 -0.47 7.68
CA LEU A 64 -2.81 -0.39 6.71
C LEU A 64 -3.04 0.78 5.73
N GLY A 65 -4.27 0.98 5.30
CA GLY A 65 -4.64 2.04 4.38
C GLY A 65 -4.30 3.44 4.92
N TYR A 66 -4.33 3.68 6.23
CA TYR A 66 -3.85 4.94 6.80
C TYR A 66 -2.32 5.10 6.66
N PHE A 67 -1.56 4.01 6.85
CA PHE A 67 -0.12 4.01 6.62
C PHE A 67 0.22 4.23 5.15
N ILE A 68 -0.53 3.63 4.23
CA ILE A 68 -0.36 3.84 2.78
C ILE A 68 -0.58 5.32 2.44
N ILE A 69 -1.64 5.95 2.94
CA ILE A 69 -1.89 7.38 2.69
C ILE A 69 -0.78 8.26 3.30
N ALA A 70 -0.30 7.95 4.50
CA ALA A 70 0.85 8.66 5.08
C ALA A 70 2.10 8.54 4.20
N GLY A 71 2.38 7.34 3.67
CA GLY A 71 3.44 7.10 2.68
C GLY A 71 3.23 7.88 1.38
N THR A 72 2.02 7.89 0.84
CA THR A 72 1.65 8.65 -0.36
C THR A 72 1.87 10.16 -0.15
N LEU A 73 1.52 10.70 1.02
CA LEU A 73 1.79 12.10 1.35
C LEU A 73 3.30 12.38 1.41
N ALA A 74 4.09 11.48 2.01
CA ALA A 74 5.55 11.62 2.02
C ALA A 74 6.15 11.60 0.60
N ILE A 75 5.65 10.75 -0.29
CA ILE A 75 6.03 10.70 -1.71
C ILE A 75 5.71 12.03 -2.39
N ILE A 76 4.48 12.56 -2.23
CA ILE A 76 4.05 13.83 -2.83
C ILE A 76 4.97 14.97 -2.37
N LEU A 77 5.23 15.07 -1.07
CA LEU A 77 6.04 16.15 -0.50
C LEU A 77 7.50 16.06 -0.96
N TYR A 78 8.12 14.88 -0.87
CA TYR A 78 9.53 14.71 -1.20
C TYR A 78 9.79 14.79 -2.71
N GLU A 79 9.03 14.05 -3.53
CA GLU A 79 9.22 14.05 -4.98
C GLU A 79 8.75 15.37 -5.60
N GLY A 80 7.69 15.98 -5.08
CA GLY A 80 7.26 17.32 -5.48
C GLY A 80 8.33 18.38 -5.19
N TYR A 81 8.98 18.31 -4.03
CA TYR A 81 10.11 19.17 -3.69
C TYR A 81 11.30 18.98 -4.64
N GLN A 82 11.69 17.73 -4.91
CA GLN A 82 12.81 17.43 -5.83
C GLN A 82 12.49 17.86 -7.27
N TYR A 83 11.26 17.67 -7.72
CA TYR A 83 10.81 18.10 -9.05
C TYR A 83 10.92 19.62 -9.22
N LYS A 84 10.52 20.39 -8.19
CA LYS A 84 10.63 21.87 -8.18
C LYS A 84 12.08 22.35 -8.26
N ARG A 85 13.04 21.57 -7.76
CA ARG A 85 14.49 21.88 -7.85
C ARG A 85 15.13 21.47 -9.19
N PHE A 86 14.31 21.14 -10.20
CA PHE A 86 14.76 20.67 -11.51
C PHE A 86 15.58 19.36 -11.49
N ASN A 87 15.50 18.59 -10.40
CA ASN A 87 16.07 17.24 -10.33
C ASN A 87 15.08 16.24 -10.95
N ARG A 88 14.91 16.34 -12.27
CA ARG A 88 13.89 15.60 -13.03
C ARG A 88 14.42 14.23 -13.43
N ASP A 89 14.07 13.22 -12.65
CA ASP A 89 14.25 11.82 -13.02
C ASP A 89 12.90 11.23 -13.45
N MET A 90 12.82 10.79 -14.71
CA MET A 90 11.58 10.26 -15.29
C MET A 90 11.12 8.98 -14.57
N THR A 91 12.05 8.11 -14.16
CA THR A 91 11.74 6.89 -13.41
C THR A 91 11.16 7.24 -12.04
N LYS A 92 11.73 8.22 -11.32
CA LYS A 92 11.17 8.69 -10.04
C LYS A 92 9.78 9.31 -10.22
N THR A 93 9.61 10.11 -11.27
CA THR A 93 8.34 10.77 -11.56
C THR A 93 7.24 9.74 -11.87
N LEU A 94 7.51 8.78 -12.75
CA LEU A 94 6.52 7.77 -13.12
C LEU A 94 6.21 6.83 -11.95
N SER A 95 7.23 6.44 -11.18
CA SER A 95 7.03 5.56 -10.02
C SER A 95 6.28 6.26 -8.89
N SER A 96 6.57 7.54 -8.62
CA SER A 96 5.82 8.31 -7.63
C SER A 96 4.35 8.48 -8.02
N LEU A 97 4.06 8.83 -9.28
CA LEU A 97 2.68 8.89 -9.78
C LEU A 97 1.98 7.54 -9.68
N GLY A 98 2.65 6.45 -10.09
CA GLY A 98 2.12 5.10 -9.98
C GLY A 98 1.79 4.71 -8.54
N ALA A 99 2.68 4.97 -7.59
CA ALA A 99 2.45 4.74 -6.17
C ALA A 99 1.31 5.60 -5.62
N ILE A 100 1.24 6.89 -5.97
CA ILE A 100 0.16 7.77 -5.51
C ILE A 100 -1.20 7.25 -6.00
N MET A 101 -1.32 6.97 -7.29
CA MET A 101 -2.58 6.51 -7.89
C MET A 101 -3.03 5.17 -7.33
N SER A 102 -2.12 4.19 -7.25
CA SER A 102 -2.44 2.86 -6.72
C SER A 102 -2.77 2.87 -5.23
N GLY A 103 -2.04 3.66 -4.42
CA GLY A 103 -2.33 3.82 -2.99
C GLY A 103 -3.68 4.49 -2.74
N MET A 104 -4.03 5.51 -3.52
CA MET A 104 -5.34 6.16 -3.44
C MET A 104 -6.47 5.22 -3.90
N LEU A 105 -6.30 4.48 -4.99
CA LEU A 105 -7.27 3.48 -5.44
C LEU A 105 -7.50 2.42 -4.37
N PHE A 106 -6.42 1.89 -3.76
CA PHE A 106 -6.53 0.91 -2.69
C PHE A 106 -7.36 1.43 -1.52
N LYS A 107 -7.01 2.60 -0.95
CA LYS A 107 -7.67 3.12 0.26
C LYS A 107 -9.07 3.68 0.00
N TYR A 108 -9.23 4.52 -1.02
CA TYR A 108 -10.45 5.31 -1.17
C TYR A 108 -11.48 4.67 -2.10
N PHE A 109 -11.05 3.89 -3.08
CA PHE A 109 -11.97 3.24 -4.02
C PHE A 109 -12.30 1.81 -3.57
N TYR A 110 -11.29 0.93 -3.56
CA TYR A 110 -11.51 -0.50 -3.31
C TYR A 110 -11.92 -0.78 -1.87
N MET A 111 -11.21 -0.22 -0.87
CA MET A 111 -11.53 -0.48 0.54
C MET A 111 -12.94 0.01 0.92
N SER A 112 -13.34 1.20 0.44
CA SER A 112 -14.70 1.72 0.68
C SER A 112 -15.75 0.78 0.09
N SER A 113 -15.53 0.35 -1.16
CA SER A 113 -16.45 -0.57 -1.86
C SER A 113 -16.57 -1.91 -1.14
N ILE A 114 -15.45 -2.47 -0.67
CA ILE A 114 -15.43 -3.74 0.08
C ILE A 114 -16.20 -3.61 1.40
N LEU A 115 -16.00 -2.51 2.14
CA LEU A 115 -16.72 -2.26 3.40
C LEU A 115 -18.23 -2.14 3.17
N GLU A 116 -18.65 -1.38 2.16
CA GLU A 116 -20.06 -1.21 1.80
C GLU A 116 -20.72 -2.53 1.39
N MET A 117 -19.97 -3.40 0.68
CA MET A 117 -20.45 -4.73 0.31
C MET A 117 -20.52 -5.65 1.52
N GLN A 118 -19.50 -5.69 2.38
CA GLN A 118 -19.50 -6.52 3.59
C GLN A 118 -20.63 -6.13 4.56
N ALA A 119 -21.03 -4.87 4.60
CA ALA A 119 -22.18 -4.42 5.39
C ALA A 119 -23.53 -5.07 4.96
N GLN A 120 -23.61 -5.63 3.75
CA GLN A 120 -24.79 -6.34 3.24
C GLN A 120 -24.86 -7.80 3.70
N GLY A 121 -23.85 -8.27 4.44
CA GLY A 121 -23.78 -9.61 5.01
C GLY A 121 -23.14 -10.65 4.09
N GLU A 122 -23.13 -11.90 4.57
CA GLU A 122 -22.31 -12.99 4.02
C GLU A 122 -22.62 -13.38 2.56
N LYS A 123 -23.87 -13.15 2.11
CA LYS A 123 -24.28 -13.45 0.72
C LYS A 123 -23.47 -12.68 -0.33
N VAL A 124 -22.88 -11.55 0.04
CA VAL A 124 -22.08 -10.72 -0.88
C VAL A 124 -20.83 -11.44 -1.39
N LEU A 125 -20.28 -12.38 -0.61
CA LEU A 125 -19.08 -13.16 -0.97
C LEU A 125 -19.28 -14.00 -2.24
N GLN A 126 -20.53 -14.32 -2.58
CA GLN A 126 -20.87 -15.10 -3.78
C GLN A 126 -21.04 -14.21 -5.02
N SER A 127 -20.99 -12.89 -4.88
CA SER A 127 -21.19 -11.98 -5.99
C SER A 127 -19.91 -11.81 -6.80
N LYS A 128 -20.04 -11.85 -8.14
CA LYS A 128 -18.94 -11.56 -9.07
C LYS A 128 -18.39 -10.14 -8.87
N VAL A 129 -19.24 -9.22 -8.42
CA VAL A 129 -18.86 -7.84 -8.14
C VAL A 129 -17.89 -7.79 -6.96
N PHE A 130 -18.18 -8.48 -5.86
CA PHE A 130 -17.27 -8.56 -4.71
C PHE A 130 -15.93 -9.20 -5.09
N GLU A 131 -15.95 -10.32 -5.82
CA GLU A 131 -14.73 -10.99 -6.29
C GLU A 131 -13.83 -10.02 -7.09
N ASN A 132 -14.43 -9.26 -8.01
CA ASN A 132 -13.71 -8.29 -8.83
C ASN A 132 -13.16 -7.13 -7.99
N MET A 133 -13.93 -6.61 -7.02
CA MET A 133 -13.48 -5.54 -6.13
C MET A 133 -12.35 -6.00 -5.21
N HIS A 134 -12.45 -7.21 -4.66
CA HIS A 134 -11.43 -7.82 -3.82
C HIS A 134 -10.13 -8.00 -4.59
N LYS A 135 -10.18 -8.65 -5.76
CA LYS A 135 -9.00 -8.83 -6.63
C LYS A 135 -8.42 -7.51 -7.11
N GLY A 136 -9.27 -6.53 -7.44
CA GLY A 136 -8.84 -5.18 -7.80
C GLY A 136 -8.05 -4.49 -6.68
N SER A 137 -8.47 -4.69 -5.43
CA SER A 137 -7.76 -4.18 -4.25
C SER A 137 -6.36 -4.81 -4.09
N GLU A 138 -6.23 -6.12 -4.31
CA GLU A 138 -4.94 -6.82 -4.25
C GLU A 138 -3.98 -6.33 -5.33
N ILE A 139 -4.49 -6.13 -6.55
CA ILE A 139 -3.71 -5.60 -7.66
C ILE A 139 -3.25 -4.17 -7.35
N ALA A 140 -4.14 -3.31 -6.83
CA ALA A 140 -3.79 -1.95 -6.45
C ALA A 140 -2.68 -1.93 -5.38
N LEU A 141 -2.80 -2.74 -4.34
CA LEU A 141 -1.77 -2.85 -3.30
C LEU A 141 -0.44 -3.38 -3.86
N THR A 142 -0.50 -4.37 -4.75
CA THR A 142 0.69 -4.94 -5.39
C THR A 142 1.41 -3.92 -6.25
N LEU A 143 0.68 -3.19 -7.09
CA LEU A 143 1.23 -2.11 -7.91
C LEU A 143 1.85 -1.02 -7.04
N PHE A 144 1.18 -0.64 -5.95
CA PHE A 144 1.71 0.31 -4.98
C PHE A 144 3.08 -0.14 -4.45
N MET A 145 3.19 -1.39 -3.98
CA MET A 145 4.46 -1.93 -3.49
C MET A 145 5.56 -1.94 -4.56
N ILE A 146 5.24 -2.35 -5.79
CA ILE A 146 6.20 -2.36 -6.91
C ILE A 146 6.73 -0.95 -7.18
N PHE A 147 5.84 0.04 -7.27
CA PHE A 147 6.26 1.42 -7.51
C PHE A 147 7.08 2.01 -6.35
N VAL A 148 6.71 1.69 -5.10
CA VAL A 148 7.49 2.10 -3.92
C VAL A 148 8.89 1.47 -3.95
N ILE A 149 9.03 0.19 -4.33
CA ILE A 149 10.34 -0.47 -4.47
C ILE A 149 11.19 0.24 -5.52
N ILE A 150 10.63 0.50 -6.71
CA ILE A 150 11.36 1.19 -7.79
C ILE A 150 11.81 2.57 -7.32
N LEU A 151 10.91 3.31 -6.65
CA LEU A 151 11.19 4.65 -6.13
C LEU A 151 12.26 4.62 -5.02
N PHE A 152 12.21 3.66 -4.11
CA PHE A 152 13.19 3.45 -3.07
C PHE A 152 14.58 3.21 -3.67
N VAL A 153 14.70 2.20 -4.55
CA VAL A 153 15.97 1.83 -5.18
C VAL A 153 16.54 3.00 -5.99
N ARG A 154 15.68 3.70 -6.76
CA ARG A 154 16.12 4.82 -7.58
C ARG A 154 16.59 6.00 -6.74
N THR A 155 15.91 6.29 -5.63
CA THR A 155 16.30 7.36 -4.69
C THR A 155 17.62 7.04 -4.02
N LEU A 156 17.80 5.79 -3.56
CA LEU A 156 19.06 5.33 -2.98
C LEU A 156 20.24 5.52 -3.95
N GLN A 157 20.06 5.13 -5.22
CA GLN A 157 21.10 5.24 -6.24
C GLN A 157 21.48 6.69 -6.61
N LYS A 158 20.51 7.61 -6.59
CA LYS A 158 20.69 8.98 -7.10
C LYS A 158 21.09 9.99 -6.04
N GLU A 159 20.67 9.79 -4.80
CA GLU A 159 20.78 10.80 -3.74
C GLU A 159 21.76 10.42 -2.63
N LEU A 160 22.12 9.13 -2.50
CA LEU A 160 23.00 8.61 -1.44
C LEU A 160 24.28 7.93 -1.95
N LYS A 161 24.49 7.85 -3.27
CA LYS A 161 25.82 7.61 -3.85
C LYS A 161 26.63 8.90 -3.85
#